data_AF-W2CXH9-F1
#
_entry.id   AF-W2CXH9-F1
#
_cell.length_a   1.000
_cell.length_b   1.000
_cell.length_c   1.000
_cell.angle_alpha   90.00
_cell.angle_beta   90.00
_cell.angle_gamma   90.00
#
_symmetry.space_group_name_H-M   'P 1'
#
loop_
_entity.id
_entity.type
_entity.pdbx_description
1 polymer ?
#
loop_
_entity_poly.entity_id
_entity_poly.type
_entity_poly.pdbx_seq_one_letter_code
_entity_poly.pdbx_strand_id
1 'polypeptide(L)'
;ALVFCHAYVGGLACVYGKARVLDNARVYGKAHIGDYACVGKDARVYDNACVGGMAYVGGQAEVHERAEVYGITRIEGEAEVTGHAQMFGWANIGRRALVEHIGDYCVFQGFGQWKFCQITAFREKNG
;
A
#
# COMPACT_ATOMS: atom_id res chain seq x y z
N ALA A 1 2.08 10.01 -14.83
CA ALA A 1 2.75 8.91 -14.10
C ALA A 1 4.17 8.73 -14.61
N LEU A 2 5.08 8.27 -13.75
CA LEU A 2 6.47 7.96 -14.10
C LEU A 2 6.73 6.47 -13.81
N VAL A 3 7.26 5.73 -14.78
CA VAL A 3 7.67 4.33 -14.64
C VAL A 3 9.17 4.23 -14.98
N PHE A 4 10.01 3.78 -14.06
CA PHE A 4 11.47 3.78 -14.22
C PHE A 4 12.17 2.63 -13.49
N CYS A 5 13.45 2.39 -13.78
CA CYS A 5 14.36 1.51 -13.03
C CYS A 5 13.95 0.04 -12.90
N HIS A 6 13.70 -0.66 -14.01
CA HIS A 6 13.24 -2.06 -14.06
C HIS A 6 11.80 -2.30 -13.58
N ALA A 7 11.04 -1.24 -13.32
CA ALA A 7 9.62 -1.34 -12.98
C ALA A 7 8.83 -1.96 -14.14
N TYR A 8 7.92 -2.86 -13.79
CA TYR A 8 7.00 -3.48 -14.73
C TYR A 8 5.58 -2.96 -14.50
N VAL A 9 4.94 -2.46 -15.55
CA VAL A 9 3.51 -2.15 -15.57
C VAL A 9 2.90 -2.89 -16.76
N GLY A 10 1.94 -3.78 -16.51
CA GLY A 10 1.35 -4.62 -17.55
C GLY A 10 -0.08 -5.07 -17.29
N GLY A 11 -0.65 -5.85 -18.20
CA GLY A 11 -2.06 -6.27 -18.14
C GLY A 11 -3.01 -5.10 -18.45
N LEU A 12 -4.06 -4.97 -17.65
CA LEU A 12 -5.03 -3.87 -17.66
C LEU A 12 -4.74 -2.83 -16.56
N ALA A 13 -3.50 -2.80 -16.03
CA ALA A 13 -3.14 -1.88 -14.98
C ALA A 13 -3.12 -0.43 -15.50
N CYS A 14 -3.70 0.47 -14.71
CA CYS A 14 -3.80 1.89 -15.03
C CYS A 14 -2.96 2.70 -14.03
N VAL A 15 -1.90 3.36 -14.50
CA VAL A 15 -1.08 4.26 -13.69
C VAL A 15 -1.27 5.69 -14.20
N TYR A 16 -1.83 6.57 -13.39
CA TYR A 16 -2.22 7.92 -13.80
C TYR A 16 -1.88 8.98 -12.73
N GLY A 17 -2.16 10.24 -13.03
CA GLY A 17 -1.81 11.37 -12.16
C GLY A 17 -0.29 11.55 -12.02
N LYS A 18 0.15 11.92 -10.81
CA LYS A 18 1.56 12.09 -10.42
C LYS A 18 2.14 10.81 -9.79
N ALA A 19 1.47 9.66 -9.95
CA ALA A 19 1.95 8.39 -9.45
C ALA A 19 3.33 8.01 -10.02
N ARG A 20 4.12 7.31 -9.21
CA ARG A 20 5.47 6.84 -9.55
C ARG A 20 5.58 5.35 -9.28
N VAL A 21 6.03 4.59 -10.28
CA VAL A 21 6.40 3.18 -10.16
C VAL A 21 7.90 3.09 -10.44
N LEU A 22 8.67 2.68 -9.45
CA LEU A 22 10.13 2.78 -9.41
C LEU A 22 10.75 1.44 -9.03
N ASP A 23 12.07 1.33 -9.19
CA ASP A 23 12.84 0.13 -8.87
C ASP A 23 12.23 -1.13 -9.52
N ASN A 24 12.41 -2.31 -8.94
CA ASN A 24 11.85 -3.55 -9.48
C ASN A 24 10.34 -3.74 -9.18
N ALA A 25 9.60 -2.67 -8.90
CA ALA A 25 8.17 -2.79 -8.60
C ALA A 25 7.38 -3.39 -9.77
N ARG A 26 6.36 -4.18 -9.45
CA ARG A 26 5.49 -4.83 -10.45
C ARG A 26 4.04 -4.42 -10.21
N VAL A 27 3.46 -3.75 -11.19
CA VAL A 27 2.04 -3.40 -11.22
C VAL A 27 1.37 -4.14 -12.38
N TYR A 28 0.39 -5.00 -12.10
CA TYR A 28 -0.23 -5.83 -13.12
C TYR A 28 -1.70 -6.14 -12.81
N GLY A 29 -2.36 -7.00 -13.60
CA GLY A 29 -3.79 -7.27 -13.46
C GLY A 29 -4.63 -6.07 -13.92
N LYS A 30 -5.63 -5.67 -13.14
CA LYS A 30 -6.49 -4.48 -13.31
C LYS A 30 -6.19 -3.43 -12.22
N ALA A 31 -4.97 -3.39 -11.69
CA ALA A 31 -4.60 -2.49 -10.62
C ALA A 31 -4.66 -1.01 -11.06
N HIS A 32 -5.09 -0.13 -10.16
CA HIS A 32 -5.19 1.31 -10.40
C HIS A 32 -4.27 2.07 -9.45
N ILE A 33 -3.26 2.76 -9.99
CA ILE A 33 -2.32 3.58 -9.22
C ILE A 33 -2.48 5.04 -9.64
N GLY A 34 -2.87 5.90 -8.69
CA GLY A 34 -3.25 7.29 -8.98
C GLY A 34 -2.60 8.33 -8.06
N ASP A 35 -3.07 9.57 -8.20
CA ASP A 35 -2.71 10.70 -7.35
C ASP A 35 -1.21 10.95 -7.21
N TYR A 36 -0.65 10.88 -6.00
CA TYR A 36 0.77 11.02 -5.68
C TYR A 36 1.39 9.70 -5.20
N ALA A 37 0.71 8.57 -5.44
CA ALA A 37 1.14 7.26 -4.95
C ALA A 37 2.52 6.87 -5.49
N CYS A 38 3.32 6.21 -4.66
CA CYS A 38 4.64 5.71 -5.01
C CYS A 38 4.72 4.21 -4.73
N VAL A 39 5.01 3.42 -5.77
CA VAL A 39 5.25 1.97 -5.66
C VAL A 39 6.72 1.72 -6.03
N GLY A 40 7.48 1.06 -5.18
CA GLY A 40 8.93 0.87 -5.36
C GLY A 40 9.49 -0.35 -4.68
N LYS A 41 10.83 -0.48 -4.65
CA LYS A 41 11.59 -1.47 -3.88
C LYS A 41 11.04 -2.92 -3.94
N ASP A 42 10.84 -3.49 -5.13
CA ASP A 42 10.32 -4.86 -5.36
C ASP A 42 8.83 -5.09 -5.02
N ALA A 43 8.07 -4.05 -4.65
CA ALA A 43 6.66 -4.20 -4.28
C ALA A 43 5.79 -4.67 -5.45
N ARG A 44 4.68 -5.34 -5.12
CA ARG A 44 3.71 -5.86 -6.09
C ARG A 44 2.33 -5.27 -5.84
N VAL A 45 1.72 -4.73 -6.89
CA VAL A 45 0.32 -4.31 -6.86
C VAL A 45 -0.44 -4.94 -8.02
N TYR A 46 -1.46 -5.75 -7.73
CA TYR A 46 -2.11 -6.55 -8.77
C TYR A 46 -3.59 -6.79 -8.53
N ASP A 47 -4.20 -7.65 -9.36
CA ASP A 47 -5.65 -7.88 -9.42
C ASP A 47 -6.45 -6.58 -9.59
N ASN A 48 -7.43 -6.28 -8.75
CA ASN A 48 -8.24 -5.05 -8.83
C ASN A 48 -7.87 -4.05 -7.73
N ALA A 49 -6.65 -4.12 -7.18
CA ALA A 49 -6.22 -3.22 -6.12
C ALA A 49 -6.16 -1.76 -6.59
N CYS A 50 -6.54 -0.85 -5.70
CA CYS A 50 -6.50 0.60 -5.92
C CYS A 50 -5.54 1.26 -4.92
N VAL A 51 -4.55 2.01 -5.43
CA VAL A 51 -3.59 2.75 -4.60
C VAL A 51 -3.56 4.21 -5.04
N GLY A 52 -3.91 5.12 -4.14
CA GLY A 52 -3.99 6.56 -4.39
C GLY A 52 -3.56 7.40 -3.20
N GLY A 53 -3.94 8.68 -3.19
CA GLY A 53 -3.50 9.66 -2.20
C GLY A 53 -1.97 9.90 -2.24
N MET A 54 -1.36 9.92 -1.05
CA MET A 54 0.09 10.01 -0.84
C MET A 54 0.67 8.66 -0.39
N ALA A 55 0.05 7.55 -0.80
CA ALA A 55 0.46 6.21 -0.39
C ALA A 55 1.87 5.86 -0.89
N TYR A 56 2.63 5.17 -0.05
CA TYR A 56 3.91 4.54 -0.40
C TYR A 56 3.80 3.03 -0.19
N VAL A 57 4.08 2.26 -1.23
CA VAL A 57 4.19 0.80 -1.18
C VAL A 57 5.63 0.42 -1.57
N GLY A 58 6.34 -0.26 -0.69
CA GLY A 58 7.74 -0.63 -0.92
C GLY A 58 8.16 -1.89 -0.17
N GLY A 59 9.40 -2.33 -0.41
CA GLY A 59 9.83 -3.65 0.07
C GLY A 59 9.15 -4.77 -0.73
N GLN A 60 9.19 -5.98 -0.21
CA GLN A 60 8.46 -7.13 -0.77
C GLN A 60 6.96 -7.08 -0.44
N ALA A 61 6.38 -5.90 -0.25
CA ALA A 61 4.98 -5.75 0.11
C ALA A 61 4.08 -6.05 -1.09
N GLU A 62 2.92 -6.63 -0.80
CA GLU A 62 1.92 -6.99 -1.79
C GLU A 62 0.58 -6.32 -1.50
N VAL A 63 -0.02 -5.70 -2.51
CA VAL A 63 -1.38 -5.12 -2.47
C VAL A 63 -2.20 -5.69 -3.61
N HIS A 64 -3.24 -6.47 -3.32
CA HIS A 64 -3.95 -7.22 -4.35
C HIS A 64 -5.43 -7.42 -4.06
N GLU A 65 -6.09 -8.30 -4.82
CA GLU A 65 -7.54 -8.50 -4.84
C GLU A 65 -8.37 -7.22 -5.05
N ARG A 66 -9.12 -6.75 -4.05
CA ARG A 66 -9.93 -5.52 -4.09
C ARG A 66 -9.50 -4.53 -2.99
N ALA A 67 -8.25 -4.62 -2.55
CA ALA A 67 -7.70 -3.72 -1.56
C ALA A 67 -7.71 -2.26 -2.03
N GLU A 68 -8.03 -1.35 -1.12
CA GLU A 68 -8.19 0.08 -1.34
C GLU A 68 -7.24 0.85 -0.41
N VAL A 69 -6.18 1.43 -0.96
CA VAL A 69 -5.15 2.14 -0.21
C VAL A 69 -5.12 3.62 -0.61
N TYR A 70 -5.48 4.49 0.34
CA TYR A 70 -5.54 5.93 0.14
C TYR A 70 -4.96 6.68 1.35
N GLY A 71 -5.00 8.02 1.33
CA GLY A 71 -4.45 8.86 2.40
C GLY A 71 -2.93 8.94 2.41
N ILE A 72 -2.34 9.21 3.58
CA ILE A 72 -0.89 9.17 3.83
C ILE A 72 -0.56 7.81 4.44
N THR A 73 -0.50 6.80 3.58
CA THR A 73 -0.29 5.41 3.98
C THR A 73 1.12 4.96 3.60
N ARG A 74 1.77 4.18 4.47
CA ARG A 74 3.06 3.53 4.20
C ARG A 74 2.92 2.03 4.40
N ILE A 75 3.21 1.26 3.36
CA ILE A 75 3.23 -0.21 3.36
C ILE A 75 4.66 -0.65 3.01
N GLU A 76 5.33 -1.35 3.91
CA GLU A 76 6.72 -1.79 3.74
C GLU A 76 6.97 -3.23 4.23
N GLY A 77 8.15 -3.77 3.95
CA GLY A 77 8.55 -5.09 4.43
C GLY A 77 7.99 -6.22 3.55
N GLU A 78 7.46 -7.25 4.17
CA GLU A 78 6.76 -8.40 3.58
C GLU A 78 5.25 -8.30 3.88
N ALA A 79 4.72 -7.06 4.00
CA ALA A 79 3.33 -6.83 4.37
C ALA A 79 2.39 -7.18 3.20
N GLU A 80 1.23 -7.72 3.54
CA GLU A 80 0.21 -8.12 2.58
C GLU A 80 -1.12 -7.42 2.89
N VAL A 81 -1.65 -6.70 1.91
CA VAL A 81 -2.95 -6.03 1.95
C VAL A 81 -3.80 -6.61 0.83
N THR A 82 -4.84 -7.34 1.18
CA THR A 82 -5.63 -8.15 0.23
C THR A 82 -7.12 -8.09 0.56
N GLY A 83 -7.94 -8.92 -0.08
CA GLY A 83 -9.37 -8.99 0.13
C GLY A 83 -10.06 -7.69 -0.20
N HIS A 84 -10.81 -7.19 0.77
CA HIS A 84 -11.54 -5.93 0.72
C HIS A 84 -10.97 -4.90 1.70
N ALA A 85 -9.69 -5.04 2.07
CA ALA A 85 -9.04 -4.15 3.02
C ALA A 85 -9.11 -2.68 2.57
N GLN A 86 -9.46 -1.79 3.50
CA GLN A 86 -9.49 -0.35 3.26
C GLN A 86 -8.50 0.36 4.18
N MET A 87 -7.60 1.14 3.58
CA MET A 87 -6.59 1.91 4.28
C MET A 87 -6.73 3.38 3.94
N PHE A 88 -6.82 4.23 4.96
CA PHE A 88 -6.97 5.67 4.81
C PHE A 88 -6.39 6.40 6.03
N GLY A 89 -6.27 7.73 5.94
CA GLY A 89 -5.69 8.54 7.02
C GLY A 89 -4.16 8.44 7.05
N TRP A 90 -3.58 8.28 8.25
CA TRP A 90 -2.14 8.12 8.48
C TRP A 90 -1.84 6.70 8.97
N ALA A 91 -1.60 5.77 8.04
CA ALA A 91 -1.38 4.36 8.34
C ALA A 91 0.06 3.93 8.04
N ASN A 92 0.67 3.11 8.90
CA ASN A 92 1.98 2.51 8.68
C ASN A 92 1.90 1.00 8.91
N ILE A 93 2.01 0.22 7.83
CA ILE A 93 1.95 -1.24 7.81
C ILE A 93 3.33 -1.74 7.37
N GLY A 94 3.88 -2.66 8.14
CA GLY A 94 5.24 -3.13 7.96
C GLY A 94 5.42 -4.59 8.35
N ARG A 95 6.66 -5.08 8.20
CA ARG A 95 7.05 -6.44 8.59
C ARG A 95 6.21 -7.47 7.85
N ARG A 96 5.58 -8.44 8.54
CA ARG A 96 4.76 -9.53 7.98
C ARG A 96 3.27 -9.36 8.33
N ALA A 97 2.79 -8.12 8.29
CA ALA A 97 1.39 -7.82 8.59
C ALA A 97 0.48 -8.32 7.46
N LEU A 98 -0.71 -8.83 7.82
CA LEU A 98 -1.77 -9.25 6.89
C LEU A 98 -3.04 -8.46 7.22
N VAL A 99 -3.66 -7.83 6.22
CA VAL A 99 -4.95 -7.14 6.31
C VAL A 99 -5.83 -7.62 5.16
N GLU A 100 -6.99 -8.20 5.44
CA GLU A 100 -7.78 -8.92 4.43
C GLU A 100 -9.26 -8.53 4.43
N HIS A 101 -9.87 -8.39 5.61
CA HIS A 101 -11.32 -8.22 5.73
C HIS A 101 -11.74 -6.78 6.06
N ILE A 102 -12.91 -6.35 5.56
CA ILE A 102 -13.53 -5.06 5.94
C ILE A 102 -13.78 -4.93 7.46
N GLY A 103 -13.86 -6.06 8.16
CA GLY A 103 -14.01 -6.14 9.61
C GLY A 103 -12.69 -6.03 10.37
N ASP A 104 -11.55 -6.00 9.69
CA ASP A 104 -10.25 -5.81 10.31
C ASP A 104 -10.06 -4.32 10.62
N TYR A 105 -10.74 -3.84 11.67
CA TYR A 105 -10.59 -2.47 12.14
C TYR A 105 -9.59 -2.42 13.29
N CYS A 106 -8.57 -1.59 13.15
CA CYS A 106 -7.81 -1.03 14.27
C CYS A 106 -8.15 0.46 14.34
N VAL A 107 -9.09 0.83 15.22
CA VAL A 107 -9.48 2.23 15.41
C VAL A 107 -8.54 2.85 16.44
N PHE A 108 -7.77 3.84 16.00
CA PHE A 108 -6.99 4.70 16.88
C PHE A 108 -7.52 6.13 16.79
N GLN A 109 -7.92 6.70 17.93
CA GLN A 109 -8.44 8.07 18.02
C GLN A 109 -7.65 8.86 19.06
N GLY A 110 -7.50 10.18 18.87
CA GLY A 110 -6.86 11.07 19.85
C GLY A 110 -5.33 11.16 19.80
N PHE A 111 -4.68 10.52 18.82
CA PHE A 111 -3.23 10.59 18.63
C PHE A 111 -2.90 11.44 17.39
N GLY A 112 -1.88 12.29 17.47
CA GLY A 112 -1.44 13.15 16.35
C GLY A 112 -1.77 14.64 16.45
N GLN A 113 -2.21 15.17 17.61
CA GLN A 113 -2.22 16.63 17.82
C GLN A 113 -0.81 17.26 17.70
N TRP A 114 0.24 16.44 17.78
CA TRP A 114 1.64 16.86 17.71
C TRP A 114 2.41 15.95 16.73
N LYS A 115 3.19 16.60 15.86
CA LYS A 115 3.73 16.11 14.57
C LYS A 115 4.62 14.85 14.54
N PHE A 116 4.76 14.03 15.60
CA PHE A 116 5.79 12.97 15.60
C PHE A 116 5.45 11.64 16.29
N CYS A 117 4.20 11.35 16.66
CA CYS A 117 3.87 10.06 17.29
C CYS A 117 3.15 9.15 16.31
N GLN A 118 3.89 8.26 15.64
CA GLN A 118 3.30 7.13 14.92
C GLN A 118 2.78 6.10 15.93
N ILE A 119 1.57 5.61 15.71
CA ILE A 119 1.09 4.41 16.41
C ILE A 119 1.70 3.20 15.72
N THR A 120 2.37 2.35 16.49
CA THR A 120 2.91 1.08 16.01
C THR A 120 2.23 -0.04 16.79
N ALA A 121 1.39 -0.83 16.11
CA ALA A 121 0.83 -2.07 16.64
C ALA A 121 1.46 -3.24 15.88
N PHE A 122 1.86 -4.30 16.58
CA PHE A 122 2.34 -5.54 15.97
C PHE A 122 1.95 -6.72 16.87
N ARG A 123 1.71 -7.89 16.25
CA ARG A 123 1.57 -9.18 16.95
C ARG A 123 2.95 -9.83 17.04
N GLU A 124 3.32 -10.37 18.20
CA GLU A 124 4.58 -11.12 18.33
C GLU A 124 4.48 -12.49 17.67
N LYS A 125 5.62 -13.12 17.39
CA LYS A 125 5.71 -14.39 16.64
C LYS A 125 4.94 -15.55 17.30
N ASN A 126 4.48 -15.39 18.55
CA ASN A 126 3.78 -16.41 19.35
C ASN A 126 2.33 -16.06 19.74
N GLY A 127 1.73 -15.00 19.18
CA GLY A 127 0.34 -14.63 19.46
C GLY A 127 0.21 -13.55 20.53
#